data_AF-A0A2G6TL53-F1
#
_entry.id   AF-A0A2G6TL53-F1
#
_cell.length_a   1.000
_cell.length_b   1.000
_cell.length_c   1.000
_cell.angle_alpha   90.00
_cell.angle_beta   90.00
_cell.angle_gamma   90.00
#
_symmetry.space_group_name_H-M   'P 1'
#
loop_
_entity.id
_entity.type
_entity.pdbx_description
1 polymer ?
#
loop_
_entity_poly.entity_id
_entity_poly.type
_entity_poly.pdbx_seq_one_letter_code
_entity_poly.pdbx_strand_id
1 'polypeptide(L)'
;MIKIIYQAMKLKQLIYILIALVLFVIILLTIDILTGFWYWNRYNLIFDSYEFNNLVTPSLTIIATIIYAYALFLSLKQNKIVLSQNIKPHYERETENLINDARNIKIENKTIHSDQDINVTNYIQFINESILNLAKNKEFLEDYQNYNKGEKITSEYIMNRDYICDLMFLSGFTMLNKVSFFYDKLKGFIEEINHSKLISEDKELIKKRLTGSLLSDYISFIEFEDNYGNIIPPVPLLFADLNKSEVKFEHISKTDFRKHYEYFKKEFNKP
;
A
#
# COMPACT_ATOMS: atom_id res chain seq x y z
N MET A 1 -15.82 -9.50 2.39
CA MET A 1 -16.88 -10.45 2.01
C MET A 1 -18.24 -9.77 1.75
N ILE A 2 -18.76 -8.96 2.68
CA ILE A 2 -20.06 -8.24 2.54
C ILE A 2 -20.11 -7.30 1.31
N LYS A 3 -19.02 -6.58 1.01
CA LYS A 3 -18.93 -5.66 -0.14
C LYS A 3 -19.06 -6.38 -1.50
N ILE A 4 -18.55 -7.61 -1.60
CA ILE A 4 -18.61 -8.45 -2.82
C ILE A 4 -20.01 -9.02 -3.00
N ILE A 5 -20.65 -9.48 -1.92
CA ILE A 5 -22.04 -9.97 -1.92
C ILE A 5 -23.00 -8.84 -2.32
N TYR A 6 -22.78 -7.64 -1.78
CA TYR A 6 -23.58 -6.45 -2.11
C TYR A 6 -23.42 -6.01 -3.58
N GLN A 7 -22.20 -6.03 -4.12
CA GLN A 7 -21.97 -5.77 -5.55
C GLN A 7 -22.60 -6.84 -6.45
N ALA A 8 -22.53 -8.12 -6.06
CA ALA A 8 -23.17 -9.22 -6.78
C ALA A 8 -24.71 -9.13 -6.74
N MET A 9 -25.31 -8.69 -5.64
CA MET A 9 -26.75 -8.44 -5.53
C MET A 9 -27.21 -7.28 -6.42
N LYS A 10 -26.44 -6.18 -6.49
CA LYS A 10 -26.72 -5.05 -7.40
C LYS A 10 -26.64 -5.47 -8.87
N LEU A 11 -25.66 -6.30 -9.24
CA LEU A 11 -25.53 -6.81 -10.60
C LEU A 11 -26.71 -7.68 -11.00
N LYS A 12 -27.18 -8.56 -10.11
CA LYS A 12 -28.38 -9.38 -10.35
C LYS A 12 -29.64 -8.52 -10.50
N GLN A 13 -29.84 -7.51 -9.66
CA GLN A 13 -30.97 -6.58 -9.79
C GLN A 13 -30.93 -5.81 -11.11
N LEU A 14 -29.76 -5.34 -11.55
CA LEU A 14 -29.60 -4.67 -12.84
C LEU A 14 -29.99 -5.59 -14.01
N ILE A 15 -29.55 -6.85 -13.97
CA ILE A 15 -29.89 -7.85 -14.99
C ILE A 15 -31.41 -8.09 -15.04
N TYR A 16 -32.08 -8.24 -13.88
CA TYR A 16 -33.53 -8.43 -13.84
C TYR A 16 -34.30 -7.21 -14.39
N ILE A 17 -33.84 -5.99 -14.10
CA ILE A 17 -34.43 -4.77 -14.68
C ILE A 17 -34.27 -4.75 -16.19
N LEU A 18 -33.10 -5.13 -16.70
CA LEU A 18 -32.83 -5.20 -18.14
C LEU A 18 -33.71 -6.25 -18.84
N ILE A 19 -33.85 -7.43 -18.24
CA ILE A 19 -34.74 -8.48 -18.74
C ILE A 19 -36.20 -8.02 -18.72
N ALA A 20 -36.65 -7.40 -17.64
CA ALA A 20 -38.01 -6.88 -17.53
C ALA A 20 -38.30 -5.79 -18.58
N LEU A 21 -37.32 -4.93 -18.86
CA LEU A 21 -37.43 -3.87 -19.87
C LEU A 21 -37.48 -4.45 -21.29
N VAL A 22 -36.66 -5.47 -21.58
CA VAL A 22 -36.72 -6.20 -22.86
C VAL A 22 -38.06 -6.92 -23.02
N LEU A 23 -38.55 -7.60 -21.98
CA LEU A 23 -39.86 -8.25 -22.00
C LEU A 23 -40.99 -7.24 -22.19
N PHE A 24 -40.91 -6.06 -21.56
CA PHE A 24 -41.87 -4.99 -21.74
C PHE A 24 -41.90 -4.47 -23.18
N VAL A 25 -40.74 -4.27 -23.81
CA VAL A 25 -40.64 -3.91 -25.24
C VAL A 25 -41.24 -5.00 -26.13
N ILE A 26 -40.96 -6.28 -25.85
CA ILE A 26 -41.55 -7.40 -26.60
C ILE A 26 -43.08 -7.41 -26.45
N ILE A 27 -43.61 -7.21 -25.25
CA ILE A 27 -45.06 -7.15 -25.00
C ILE A 27 -45.68 -5.99 -25.75
N LEU A 28 -45.08 -4.80 -25.72
CA LEU A 28 -45.57 -3.63 -26.47
C LEU A 28 -45.58 -3.87 -27.97
N LEU A 29 -44.49 -4.42 -28.53
CA LEU A 29 -44.42 -4.81 -29.95
C LEU A 29 -45.48 -5.87 -30.29
N THR A 30 -45.70 -6.83 -29.40
CA THR A 30 -46.71 -7.89 -29.60
C THR A 30 -48.12 -7.31 -29.59
N ILE A 31 -48.42 -6.40 -28.66
CA ILE A 31 -49.71 -5.70 -28.62
C ILE A 31 -49.90 -4.92 -29.92
N ASP A 32 -48.89 -4.16 -30.35
CA ASP A 32 -48.96 -3.35 -31.56
C ASP A 32 -49.18 -4.20 -32.82
N ILE A 33 -48.47 -5.32 -32.95
CA ILE A 33 -48.68 -6.30 -34.03
C ILE A 33 -50.09 -6.89 -33.99
N LEU A 34 -50.59 -7.29 -32.81
CA LEU A 34 -51.94 -7.86 -32.66
C LEU A 34 -53.04 -6.84 -32.95
N THR A 35 -52.89 -5.59 -32.49
CA THR A 35 -53.80 -4.49 -32.82
C THR A 35 -53.73 -4.15 -34.29
N GLY A 36 -52.54 -4.14 -34.90
CA GLY A 36 -52.33 -3.98 -36.33
C GLY A 36 -53.07 -5.05 -37.12
N PHE A 37 -52.93 -6.33 -36.74
CA PHE A 37 -53.65 -7.44 -37.37
C PHE A 37 -55.17 -7.31 -37.25
N TRP A 38 -55.68 -6.87 -36.09
CA TRP A 38 -57.10 -6.62 -35.87
C TRP A 38 -57.63 -5.46 -36.72
N TYR A 39 -56.88 -4.35 -36.82
CA TYR A 39 -57.23 -3.20 -37.64
C TYR A 39 -57.11 -3.50 -39.15
N TRP A 40 -56.09 -4.24 -39.59
CA TRP A 40 -55.93 -4.67 -40.98
C TRP A 40 -57.10 -5.53 -41.45
N ASN A 41 -57.54 -6.46 -40.61
CA ASN A 41 -58.66 -7.35 -40.92
C ASN A 41 -60.02 -6.63 -40.91
N ARG A 42 -60.16 -5.53 -40.16
CA ARG A 42 -61.42 -4.77 -40.04
C ARG A 42 -61.55 -3.60 -41.02
N TYR A 43 -60.44 -2.98 -41.42
CA TYR A 43 -60.44 -1.77 -42.24
C TYR A 43 -59.74 -1.93 -43.61
N ASN A 44 -59.36 -3.15 -44.02
CA ASN A 44 -58.63 -3.40 -45.28
C ASN A 44 -57.37 -2.52 -45.42
N LEU A 45 -56.73 -2.21 -44.29
CA LEU A 45 -55.50 -1.42 -44.27
C LEU A 45 -54.36 -2.30 -44.81
N ILE A 46 -53.76 -1.86 -45.91
CA ILE A 46 -52.59 -2.52 -46.51
C ILE A 46 -51.38 -2.20 -45.62
N PHE A 47 -50.57 -3.22 -45.29
CA PHE A 47 -49.32 -3.02 -44.56
C PHE A 47 -48.40 -2.08 -45.34
N ASP A 48 -48.09 -0.93 -44.76
CA ASP A 48 -47.12 -0.01 -45.33
C ASP A 48 -45.71 -0.33 -44.84
N SER A 49 -44.99 -1.08 -45.66
CA SER A 49 -43.58 -1.43 -45.41
C SER A 49 -42.67 -0.21 -45.27
N TYR A 50 -43.04 0.95 -45.85
CA TYR A 50 -42.25 2.18 -45.77
C TYR A 50 -42.32 2.77 -44.36
N GLU A 51 -43.52 2.93 -43.82
CA GLU A 51 -43.74 3.43 -42.45
C GLU A 51 -43.15 2.49 -41.39
N PHE A 52 -43.32 1.17 -41.58
CA PHE A 52 -42.69 0.18 -40.68
C PHE A 52 -41.16 0.27 -40.70
N ASN A 53 -40.55 0.37 -41.88
CA ASN A 53 -39.09 0.51 -41.99
C ASN A 53 -38.59 1.83 -41.40
N ASN A 54 -39.35 2.93 -41.53
CA ASN A 54 -39.00 4.22 -40.94
C ASN A 54 -39.00 4.20 -39.41
N LEU A 55 -39.78 3.32 -38.78
CA LEU A 55 -39.79 3.13 -37.33
C LEU A 55 -38.74 2.11 -36.86
N VAL A 56 -38.68 0.95 -37.51
CA VAL A 56 -37.82 -0.16 -37.06
C VAL A 56 -36.33 0.09 -37.34
N THR A 57 -35.99 0.70 -38.48
CA THR A 57 -34.59 0.93 -38.86
C THR A 57 -33.87 1.84 -37.85
N PRO A 58 -34.42 3.00 -37.44
CA PRO A 58 -33.80 3.82 -36.39
C PRO A 58 -33.69 3.10 -35.04
N SER A 59 -34.73 2.35 -34.64
CA SER A 59 -34.70 1.60 -33.37
C SER A 59 -33.60 0.53 -33.36
N LEU A 60 -33.48 -0.27 -34.42
CA LEU A 60 -32.40 -1.26 -34.55
C LEU A 60 -31.02 -0.60 -34.60
N THR A 61 -30.91 0.55 -35.26
CA THR A 61 -29.65 1.32 -35.34
C THR A 61 -29.22 1.83 -33.95
N ILE A 62 -30.16 2.33 -33.13
CA ILE A 62 -29.88 2.75 -31.75
C ILE A 62 -29.41 1.57 -30.90
N ILE A 63 -30.10 0.43 -30.97
CA ILE A 63 -29.74 -0.79 -30.23
C ILE A 63 -28.34 -1.26 -30.66
N ALA A 64 -28.07 -1.35 -31.96
CA ALA A 64 -26.77 -1.72 -32.49
C ALA A 64 -25.67 -0.77 -31.99
N THR A 65 -25.92 0.54 -32.00
CA THR A 65 -24.98 1.55 -31.49
C THR A 65 -24.65 1.33 -30.02
N ILE A 66 -25.64 1.04 -29.17
CA ILE A 66 -25.42 0.75 -27.73
C ILE A 66 -24.57 -0.52 -27.57
N ILE A 67 -24.87 -1.58 -28.32
CA ILE A 67 -24.11 -2.84 -28.29
C ILE A 67 -22.66 -2.59 -28.71
N TYR A 68 -22.42 -1.86 -29.80
CA TYR A 68 -21.08 -1.52 -30.27
C TYR A 68 -20.32 -0.65 -29.27
N ALA A 69 -20.97 0.35 -28.66
CA ALA A 69 -20.34 1.19 -27.63
C ALA A 69 -19.92 0.35 -26.40
N TYR A 70 -20.77 -0.59 -25.97
CA TYR A 70 -20.46 -1.49 -24.87
C TYR A 70 -19.31 -2.46 -25.21
N ALA A 71 -19.33 -3.04 -26.42
CA ALA A 71 -18.25 -3.90 -26.90
C ALA A 71 -16.90 -3.15 -26.97
N LEU A 72 -16.92 -1.90 -27.44
CA LEU A 72 -15.73 -1.04 -27.46
C LEU A 72 -15.21 -0.79 -26.05
N PHE A 73 -16.09 -0.47 -25.09
CA PHE A 73 -15.72 -0.30 -23.69
C PHE A 73 -15.07 -1.57 -23.10
N LEU A 74 -15.63 -2.76 -23.38
CA LEU A 74 -15.05 -4.02 -22.96
C LEU A 74 -13.68 -4.28 -23.60
N SER A 75 -13.53 -4.00 -24.89
CA SER A 75 -12.26 -4.14 -25.62
C SER A 75 -11.17 -3.25 -25.02
N LEU A 76 -11.49 -1.98 -24.73
CA LEU A 76 -10.57 -1.05 -24.06
C LEU A 76 -10.15 -1.58 -22.67
N LYS A 77 -11.10 -2.12 -21.90
CA LYS A 77 -10.82 -2.72 -20.58
C LYS A 77 -9.92 -3.96 -20.71
N GLN A 78 -10.20 -4.85 -21.67
CA GLN A 78 -9.38 -6.04 -21.93
C GLN A 78 -7.96 -5.66 -22.35
N ASN A 79 -7.81 -4.68 -23.24
CA ASN A 79 -6.50 -4.19 -23.66
C ASN A 79 -5.66 -3.68 -22.48
N LYS A 80 -6.29 -2.97 -21.52
CA LYS A 80 -5.61 -2.53 -20.29
C LYS A 80 -5.15 -3.71 -19.43
N ILE A 81 -5.98 -4.76 -19.30
CA ILE A 81 -5.65 -5.97 -18.54
C ILE A 81 -4.49 -6.72 -19.21
N VAL A 82 -4.55 -6.94 -20.53
CA VAL A 82 -3.49 -7.62 -21.28
C VAL A 82 -2.16 -6.85 -21.15
N LEU A 83 -2.21 -5.52 -21.27
CA LEU A 83 -1.03 -4.70 -21.08
C LEU A 83 -0.46 -4.83 -19.65
N SER A 84 -1.32 -4.83 -18.64
CA SER A 84 -0.92 -5.07 -17.24
C SER A 84 -0.24 -6.42 -17.07
N GLN A 85 -0.84 -7.49 -17.62
CA GLN A 85 -0.30 -8.85 -17.54
C GLN A 85 1.06 -8.98 -18.24
N ASN A 86 1.30 -8.22 -19.31
CA ASN A 86 2.60 -8.22 -20.01
C ASN A 86 3.71 -7.52 -19.22
N ILE A 87 3.39 -6.46 -18.46
CA ILE A 87 4.40 -5.69 -17.71
C ILE A 87 4.55 -6.16 -16.25
N LYS A 88 3.54 -6.80 -15.67
CA LYS A 88 3.54 -7.31 -14.30
C LYS A 88 4.75 -8.18 -13.94
N PRO A 89 5.18 -9.14 -14.78
CA PRO A 89 6.34 -9.98 -14.47
C PRO A 89 7.64 -9.19 -14.25
N HIS A 90 7.79 -8.02 -14.89
CA HIS A 90 8.94 -7.15 -14.65
C HIS A 90 8.93 -6.62 -13.22
N TYR A 91 7.82 -6.03 -12.76
CA TYR A 91 7.70 -5.50 -11.40
C TYR A 91 7.74 -6.60 -10.32
N GLU A 92 7.21 -7.79 -10.60
CA GLU A 92 7.35 -8.93 -9.70
C GLU A 92 8.82 -9.36 -9.55
N ARG A 93 9.58 -9.37 -10.66
CA ARG A 93 11.01 -9.67 -10.62
C ARG A 93 11.80 -8.61 -9.87
N GLU A 94 11.54 -7.33 -10.13
CA GLU A 94 12.20 -6.23 -9.43
C GLU A 94 11.87 -6.22 -7.93
N THR A 95 10.66 -6.65 -7.55
CA THR A 95 10.29 -6.85 -6.15
C THR A 95 11.17 -7.93 -5.50
N GLU A 96 11.38 -9.06 -6.15
CA GLU A 96 12.27 -10.11 -5.64
C GLU A 96 13.72 -9.66 -5.60
N ASN A 97 14.18 -8.90 -6.59
CA ASN A 97 15.52 -8.32 -6.60
C ASN A 97 15.72 -7.39 -5.40
N LEU A 98 14.75 -6.50 -5.11
CA LEU A 98 14.81 -5.61 -3.95
C LEU A 98 14.82 -6.38 -2.61
N ILE A 99 14.05 -7.46 -2.50
CA ILE A 99 14.04 -8.31 -1.31
C ILE A 99 15.39 -9.01 -1.14
N ASN A 100 15.98 -9.51 -2.21
CA ASN A 100 17.30 -10.13 -2.17
C ASN A 100 18.40 -9.10 -1.87
N ASP A 101 18.35 -7.91 -2.47
CA ASP A 101 19.24 -6.80 -2.16
C ASP A 101 19.18 -6.44 -0.67
N ALA A 102 17.97 -6.34 -0.11
CA ALA A 102 17.76 -6.06 1.31
C ALA A 102 18.45 -7.07 2.23
N ARG A 103 18.40 -8.36 1.88
CA ARG A 103 19.07 -9.45 2.61
C ARG A 103 20.59 -9.39 2.48
N ASN A 104 21.10 -8.92 1.35
CA ASN A 104 22.54 -8.83 1.08
C ASN A 104 23.19 -7.57 1.67
N ILE A 105 22.42 -6.53 2.00
CA ILE A 105 22.94 -5.33 2.65
C ILE A 105 23.25 -5.64 4.12
N LYS A 106 24.52 -5.93 4.40
CA LYS A 106 24.99 -6.20 5.76
C LYS A 106 25.12 -4.92 6.59
N ILE A 107 24.52 -4.96 7.77
CA ILE A 107 24.64 -3.95 8.81
C ILE A 107 25.71 -4.45 9.78
N GLU A 108 26.90 -3.88 9.65
CA GLU A 108 28.04 -4.27 10.49
C GLU A 108 27.81 -3.80 11.93
N ASN A 109 27.86 -4.75 12.86
CA ASN A 109 27.94 -4.48 14.29
C ASN A 109 29.23 -5.10 14.84
N LYS A 110 30.07 -4.29 15.51
CA LYS A 110 31.32 -4.75 16.13
C LYS A 110 31.21 -4.95 17.65
N THR A 111 30.02 -4.77 18.22
CA THR A 111 29.76 -4.79 19.66
C THR A 111 28.87 -5.97 20.06
N ILE A 112 27.58 -5.75 20.33
CA ILE A 112 26.72 -6.70 21.05
C ILE A 112 26.08 -7.78 20.16
N HIS A 113 26.03 -7.55 18.84
CA HIS A 113 25.43 -8.46 17.86
C HIS A 113 26.44 -8.89 16.79
N SER A 114 27.72 -8.96 17.15
CA SER A 114 28.83 -9.17 16.21
C SER A 114 28.79 -10.52 15.49
N ASP A 115 28.25 -11.55 16.13
CA ASP A 115 28.16 -12.91 15.57
C ASP A 115 26.87 -13.14 14.75
N GLN A 116 26.01 -12.12 14.61
CA GLN A 116 24.70 -12.23 13.98
C GLN A 116 24.67 -11.57 12.59
N ASP A 117 23.95 -12.19 11.66
CA ASP A 117 23.79 -11.66 10.30
C ASP A 117 22.64 -10.65 10.25
N ILE A 118 22.97 -9.39 10.51
CA ILE A 118 22.03 -8.26 10.50
C ILE A 118 21.96 -7.66 9.09
N ASN A 119 20.75 -7.53 8.58
CA ASN A 119 20.45 -6.96 7.28
C ASN A 119 19.16 -6.14 7.31
N VAL A 120 18.79 -5.54 6.18
CA VAL A 120 17.63 -4.63 6.08
C VAL A 120 16.30 -5.33 6.37
N THR A 121 16.22 -6.66 6.26
CA THR A 121 14.99 -7.41 6.52
C THR A 121 14.76 -7.77 7.99
N ASN A 122 15.80 -7.76 8.83
CA ASN A 122 15.71 -8.20 10.23
C ASN A 122 16.25 -7.19 11.25
N TYR A 123 16.83 -6.06 10.82
CA TYR A 123 17.46 -5.10 11.73
C TYR A 123 16.54 -4.54 12.83
N ILE A 124 15.23 -4.44 12.58
CA ILE A 124 14.24 -3.99 13.58
C ILE A 124 14.21 -4.92 14.79
N GLN A 125 14.38 -6.24 14.58
CA GLN A 125 14.46 -7.20 15.66
C GLN A 125 15.61 -6.85 16.61
N PHE A 126 16.79 -6.58 16.06
CA PHE A 126 17.98 -6.26 16.85
C PHE A 126 17.88 -4.88 17.51
N ILE A 127 17.22 -3.91 16.87
CA ILE A 127 16.88 -2.62 17.51
C ILE A 127 16.02 -2.88 18.75
N ASN A 128 14.96 -3.69 18.62
CA ASN A 128 14.08 -4.02 19.74
C ASN A 128 14.84 -4.77 20.86
N GLU A 129 15.70 -5.72 20.51
CA GLU A 129 16.53 -6.45 21.48
C GLU A 129 17.44 -5.50 22.26
N SER A 130 18.13 -4.56 21.57
CA SER A 130 18.98 -3.58 22.23
C SER A 130 18.19 -2.61 23.12
N ILE A 131 17.02 -2.13 22.67
CA ILE A 131 16.12 -1.32 23.50
C ILE A 131 15.67 -2.10 24.76
N LEU A 132 15.34 -3.38 24.62
CA LEU A 132 14.95 -4.22 25.75
C LEU A 132 16.10 -4.48 26.72
N ASN A 133 17.33 -4.61 26.22
CA ASN A 133 18.53 -4.72 27.05
C ASN A 133 18.74 -3.45 27.88
N LEU A 134 18.63 -2.27 27.24
CA LEU A 134 18.70 -0.98 27.93
C LEU A 134 17.61 -0.85 29.00
N ALA A 135 16.36 -1.20 28.67
CA ALA A 135 15.25 -1.14 29.61
C ALA A 135 15.40 -2.06 30.84
N LYS A 136 16.25 -3.09 30.75
CA LYS A 136 16.57 -4.01 31.86
C LYS A 136 17.84 -3.63 32.61
N ASN A 137 18.68 -2.76 32.03
CA ASN A 137 19.96 -2.37 32.62
C ASN A 137 19.74 -1.32 33.73
N LYS A 138 20.19 -1.63 34.95
CA LYS A 138 19.99 -0.75 36.11
C LYS A 138 20.74 0.58 36.00
N GLU A 139 22.00 0.55 35.53
CA GLU A 139 22.80 1.77 35.37
C GLU A 139 22.14 2.71 34.35
N PHE A 140 21.64 2.16 33.25
CA PHE A 140 20.93 2.95 32.25
C PHE A 140 19.67 3.62 32.82
N LEU A 141 18.87 2.88 33.61
CA LEU A 141 17.67 3.42 34.24
C LEU A 141 18.00 4.51 35.27
N GLU A 142 19.06 4.33 36.05
CA GLU A 142 19.56 5.34 37.01
C GLU A 142 20.01 6.61 36.27
N ASP A 143 20.81 6.46 35.21
CA ASP A 143 21.28 7.57 34.38
C ASP A 143 20.11 8.32 33.73
N TYR A 144 19.12 7.62 33.20
CA TYR A 144 17.93 8.25 32.66
C TYR A 144 17.11 9.00 33.72
N GLN A 145 17.00 8.48 34.95
CA GLN A 145 16.36 9.18 36.06
C GLN A 145 17.13 10.45 36.48
N ASN A 146 18.45 10.37 36.50
CA ASN A 146 19.32 11.50 36.83
C ASN A 146 19.21 12.60 35.77
N TYR A 147 19.18 12.23 34.49
CA TYR A 147 18.88 13.15 33.40
C TYR A 147 17.53 13.86 33.59
N ASN A 148 16.47 13.11 33.94
CA ASN A 148 15.14 13.69 34.20
C ASN A 148 15.09 14.63 35.42
N LYS A 149 16.01 14.49 36.37
CA LYS A 149 16.19 15.41 37.51
C LYS A 149 17.02 16.66 37.15
N GLY A 150 17.53 16.75 35.91
CA GLY A 150 18.34 17.84 35.42
C GLY A 150 19.84 17.65 35.64
N GLU A 151 20.30 16.45 35.98
CA GLU A 151 21.73 16.15 36.06
C GLU A 151 22.34 16.11 34.66
N LYS A 152 23.53 16.70 34.53
CA LYS A 152 24.26 16.77 33.26
C LYS A 152 25.01 15.47 33.04
N ILE A 153 24.66 14.76 31.97
CA ILE A 153 25.33 13.53 31.55
C ILE A 153 26.12 13.79 30.28
N THR A 154 27.41 13.47 30.31
CA THR A 154 28.33 13.69 29.18
C THR A 154 28.54 12.42 28.37
N SER A 155 28.96 12.55 27.11
CA SER A 155 29.27 11.38 26.28
C SER A 155 30.42 10.56 26.85
N GLU A 156 31.45 11.20 27.41
CA GLU A 156 32.58 10.52 28.05
C GLU A 156 32.14 9.65 29.23
N TYR A 157 31.17 10.13 30.01
CA TYR A 157 30.58 9.34 31.10
C TYR A 157 29.88 8.09 30.56
N ILE A 158 29.03 8.23 29.53
CA ILE A 158 28.28 7.10 28.95
C ILE A 158 29.20 6.09 28.26
N MET A 159 30.32 6.53 27.68
CA MET A 159 31.29 5.66 27.02
C MET A 159 31.92 4.62 27.96
N ASN A 160 31.89 4.86 29.27
CA ASN A 160 32.43 3.96 30.30
C ASN A 160 31.35 3.08 30.96
N ARG A 161 30.11 3.10 30.44
CA ARG A 161 28.98 2.35 31.01
C ARG A 161 28.82 0.98 30.37
N ASP A 162 28.34 0.02 31.15
CA ASP A 162 28.14 -1.37 30.69
C ASP A 162 27.17 -1.49 29.49
N TYR A 163 26.24 -0.55 29.38
CA TYR A 163 25.23 -0.52 28.30
C TYR A 163 25.71 0.17 27.01
N ILE A 164 26.98 0.59 26.92
CA ILE A 164 27.50 1.33 25.77
C ILE A 164 27.40 0.54 24.46
N CYS A 165 27.55 -0.79 24.51
CA CYS A 165 27.53 -1.63 23.31
C CYS A 165 26.17 -1.59 22.60
N ASP A 166 25.06 -1.60 23.35
CA ASP A 166 23.71 -1.44 22.81
C ASP A 166 23.54 -0.03 22.21
N LEU A 167 24.03 1.00 22.89
CA LEU A 167 23.94 2.38 22.40
C LEU A 167 24.72 2.62 21.11
N MET A 168 25.92 2.05 21.01
CA MET A 168 26.73 2.14 19.79
C MET A 168 26.04 1.46 18.60
N PHE A 169 25.31 0.39 18.84
CA PHE A 169 24.51 -0.24 17.80
C PHE A 169 23.33 0.65 17.38
N LEU A 170 22.55 1.12 18.35
CA LEU A 170 21.37 1.96 18.10
C LEU A 170 21.73 3.30 17.45
N SER A 171 22.87 3.89 17.79
CA SER A 171 23.32 5.15 17.21
C SER A 171 23.59 5.04 15.71
N GLY A 172 23.97 3.85 15.23
CA GLY A 172 24.10 3.52 13.81
C GLY A 172 22.81 3.74 13.00
N PHE A 173 21.65 3.79 13.66
CA PHE A 173 20.35 4.03 13.02
C PHE A 173 19.82 5.46 13.19
N THR A 174 20.38 6.22 14.14
CA THR A 174 19.99 7.61 14.42
C THR A 174 20.56 8.63 13.42
N MET A 175 21.53 8.20 12.60
CA MET A 175 22.17 8.98 11.53
C MET A 175 21.98 8.33 10.15
N LEU A 176 22.42 9.01 9.08
CA LEU A 176 22.50 8.48 7.72
C LEU A 176 23.13 7.07 7.69
N ASN A 177 22.28 6.07 7.45
CA ASN A 177 22.66 4.67 7.51
C ASN A 177 22.30 3.93 6.21
N LYS A 178 22.86 2.73 6.02
CA LYS A 178 22.63 1.91 4.82
C LYS A 178 21.14 1.60 4.58
N VAL A 179 20.34 1.50 5.65
CA VAL A 179 18.89 1.28 5.57
C VAL A 179 18.17 2.49 4.98
N SER A 180 18.58 3.71 5.36
CA SER A 180 18.02 4.96 4.83
C SER A 180 18.16 5.05 3.31
N PHE A 181 19.33 4.71 2.77
CA PHE A 181 19.56 4.66 1.32
C PHE A 181 18.72 3.58 0.63
N PHE A 182 18.54 2.43 1.26
CA PHE A 182 17.66 1.40 0.75
C PHE A 182 16.20 1.87 0.69
N TYR A 183 15.73 2.60 1.70
CA TYR A 183 14.39 3.19 1.68
C TYR A 183 14.20 4.28 0.63
N ASP A 184 15.23 5.07 0.32
CA ASP A 184 15.20 5.98 -0.83
C ASP A 184 15.04 5.20 -2.16
N LYS A 185 15.76 4.08 -2.35
CA LYS A 185 15.59 3.19 -3.51
C LYS A 185 14.18 2.59 -3.58
N LEU A 186 13.68 2.08 -2.47
CA LEU A 186 12.35 1.47 -2.37
C LEU A 186 11.24 2.48 -2.66
N LYS A 187 11.37 3.72 -2.16
CA LYS A 187 10.47 4.83 -2.48
C LYS A 187 10.41 5.08 -4.00
N GLY A 188 11.57 5.16 -4.67
CA GLY A 188 11.62 5.34 -6.12
C GLY A 188 10.86 4.24 -6.88
N PHE A 189 11.08 2.98 -6.49
CA PHE A 189 10.37 1.84 -7.11
C PHE A 189 8.84 1.88 -6.89
N ILE A 190 8.38 2.30 -5.71
CA ILE A 190 6.95 2.46 -5.44
C ILE A 190 6.34 3.58 -6.30
N GLU A 191 7.08 4.68 -6.50
CA GLU A 191 6.67 5.74 -7.43
C GLU A 191 6.59 5.23 -8.87
N GLU A 192 7.53 4.41 -9.32
CA GLU A 192 7.46 3.77 -10.64
C GLU A 192 6.23 2.86 -10.78
N ILE A 193 5.93 2.03 -9.77
CA ILE A 193 4.70 1.21 -9.75
C ILE A 193 3.46 2.10 -9.85
N ASN A 194 3.43 3.20 -9.12
CA ASN A 194 2.32 4.16 -9.12
C ASN A 194 2.06 4.75 -10.51
N HIS A 195 3.10 5.14 -11.22
CA HIS A 195 3.01 5.73 -12.55
C HIS A 195 2.90 4.69 -13.68
N SER A 196 3.07 3.41 -13.39
CA SER A 196 2.98 2.33 -14.38
C SER A 196 1.58 2.16 -14.98
N LYS A 197 1.52 1.48 -16.13
CA LYS A 197 0.26 1.11 -16.80
C LYS A 197 -0.45 -0.11 -16.19
N LEU A 198 0.02 -0.60 -15.03
CA LEU A 198 -0.62 -1.70 -14.31
C LEU A 198 -2.06 -1.34 -13.94
N ILE A 199 -2.94 -2.35 -13.89
CA ILE A 199 -4.25 -2.20 -13.25
C ILE A 199 -4.08 -2.01 -11.74
N SER A 200 -5.06 -1.38 -11.10
CA SER A 200 -4.98 -1.03 -9.68
C SER A 200 -4.75 -2.25 -8.78
N GLU A 201 -5.41 -3.36 -9.11
CA GLU A 201 -5.34 -4.62 -8.37
C GLU A 201 -3.92 -5.21 -8.38
N ASP A 202 -3.23 -5.14 -9.53
CA ASP A 202 -1.85 -5.61 -9.65
C ASP A 202 -0.88 -4.70 -8.88
N LYS A 203 -1.08 -3.37 -8.95
CA LYS A 203 -0.29 -2.41 -8.16
C LYS A 203 -0.41 -2.68 -6.66
N GLU A 204 -1.64 -2.88 -6.18
CA GLU A 204 -1.92 -3.20 -4.77
C GLU A 204 -1.25 -4.51 -4.34
N LEU A 205 -1.30 -5.54 -5.18
CA LEU A 205 -0.70 -6.85 -4.87
C LEU A 205 0.83 -6.74 -4.74
N ILE A 206 1.49 -6.07 -5.68
CA ILE A 206 2.95 -5.84 -5.64
C ILE A 206 3.33 -5.03 -4.41
N LYS A 207 2.62 -3.93 -4.15
CA LYS A 207 2.82 -3.09 -2.97
C LYS A 207 2.66 -3.86 -1.67
N LYS A 208 1.61 -4.67 -1.55
CA LYS A 208 1.37 -5.50 -0.36
C LYS A 208 2.53 -6.47 -0.10
N ARG A 209 3.13 -7.03 -1.16
CA ARG A 209 4.32 -7.89 -1.03
C ARG A 209 5.54 -7.11 -0.52
N LEU A 210 5.79 -5.91 -1.05
CA LEU A 210 6.85 -5.01 -0.56
C LEU A 210 6.61 -4.65 0.91
N THR A 211 5.38 -4.29 1.28
CA THR A 211 5.04 -3.95 2.67
C THR A 211 5.32 -5.12 3.60
N GLY A 212 4.79 -6.30 3.30
CA GLY A 212 4.94 -7.48 4.15
C GLY A 212 6.38 -7.97 4.28
N SER A 213 7.23 -7.74 3.27
CA SER A 213 8.60 -8.27 3.26
C SER A 213 9.66 -7.29 3.76
N LEU A 214 9.42 -5.98 3.63
CA LEU A 214 10.45 -4.95 3.82
C LEU A 214 10.05 -3.80 4.74
N LEU A 215 8.75 -3.53 4.94
CA LEU A 215 8.31 -2.32 5.63
C LEU A 215 7.46 -2.57 6.88
N SER A 216 6.84 -3.74 6.99
CA SER A 216 5.89 -4.05 8.08
C SER A 216 6.52 -3.79 9.45
N ASP A 217 7.69 -4.37 9.71
CA ASP A 217 8.36 -4.25 11.01
C ASP A 217 8.81 -2.81 11.29
N TYR A 218 9.30 -2.10 10.26
CA TYR A 218 9.71 -0.71 10.38
C TYR A 218 8.53 0.23 10.68
N ILE A 219 7.42 0.09 9.96
CA ILE A 219 6.20 0.89 10.19
C ILE A 219 5.64 0.57 11.57
N SER A 220 5.51 -0.72 11.92
CA SER A 220 5.01 -1.15 13.22
C SER A 220 5.89 -0.69 14.38
N PHE A 221 7.21 -0.67 14.21
CA PHE A 221 8.12 -0.15 15.22
C PHE A 221 7.87 1.34 15.51
N ILE A 222 7.76 2.18 14.47
CA ILE A 222 7.52 3.61 14.66
C ILE A 222 6.11 3.86 15.22
N GLU A 223 5.10 3.14 14.74
CA GLU A 223 3.75 3.23 15.30
C GLU A 223 3.69 2.80 16.76
N PHE A 224 4.48 1.79 17.14
CA PHE A 224 4.57 1.36 18.53
C PHE A 224 5.24 2.42 19.41
N GLU A 225 6.35 3.03 18.98
CA GLU A 225 6.98 4.14 19.70
C GLU A 225 6.07 5.38 19.80
N ASP A 226 5.32 5.71 18.74
CA ASP A 226 4.38 6.85 18.75
C ASP A 226 3.22 6.64 19.76
N ASN A 227 2.68 5.42 19.86
CA ASN A 227 1.54 5.11 20.72
C ASN A 227 1.93 4.78 22.17
N TYR A 228 3.14 4.26 22.38
CA TYR A 228 3.60 3.74 23.67
C TYR A 228 4.94 4.32 24.12
N GLY A 229 5.26 5.55 23.71
CA GLY A 229 6.54 6.21 24.01
C GLY A 229 6.90 6.29 25.50
N ASN A 230 5.94 6.18 26.42
CA ASN A 230 6.21 6.13 27.86
C ASN A 230 6.80 4.79 28.34
N ILE A 231 6.68 3.72 27.55
CA ILE A 231 7.13 2.36 27.88
C ILE A 231 8.56 2.13 27.40
N ILE A 232 8.93 2.75 26.28
CA ILE A 232 10.23 2.57 25.63
C ILE A 232 11.15 3.66 26.15
N PRO A 233 12.24 3.35 26.86
CA PRO A 233 13.12 4.40 27.32
C PRO A 233 13.78 5.11 26.13
N PRO A 234 13.84 6.45 26.13
CA PRO A 234 14.58 7.18 25.11
C PRO A 234 16.06 6.84 25.21
N VAL A 235 16.78 6.87 24.09
CA VAL A 235 18.20 6.54 24.05
C VAL A 235 19.05 7.81 24.01
N PRO A 236 20.21 7.81 24.69
CA PRO A 236 21.17 8.90 24.60
C PRO A 236 21.72 9.01 23.17
N LEU A 237 21.53 10.17 22.54
CA LEU A 237 22.04 10.47 21.21
C LEU A 237 23.52 10.87 21.27
N LEU A 238 24.40 9.88 21.39
CA LEU A 238 25.85 10.07 21.59
C LEU A 238 26.55 10.89 20.49
N PHE A 239 26.00 10.90 19.28
CA PHE A 239 26.64 11.53 18.12
C PHE A 239 25.80 12.64 17.46
N ALA A 240 24.55 12.88 17.89
CA ALA A 240 23.65 13.78 17.18
C ALA A 240 24.11 15.25 17.13
N ASP A 241 25.03 15.65 18.01
CA ASP A 241 25.57 17.00 18.03
C ASP A 241 27.03 16.99 18.53
N LEU A 242 27.99 16.83 17.60
CA LEU A 242 29.44 16.79 17.88
C LEU A 242 29.95 18.04 18.65
N ASN A 243 29.14 19.11 18.71
CA ASN A 243 29.47 20.38 19.34
C ASN A 243 28.88 20.56 20.75
N LYS A 244 28.10 19.60 21.27
CA LYS A 244 27.53 19.66 22.62
C LYS A 244 28.27 18.72 23.56
N SER A 245 28.60 19.22 24.76
CA SER A 245 29.18 18.40 25.84
C SER A 245 28.16 17.51 26.55
N GLU A 246 26.86 17.79 26.37
CA GLU A 246 25.75 17.14 27.06
C GLU A 246 24.95 16.26 26.10
N VAL A 247 24.59 15.07 26.57
CA VAL A 247 23.85 14.09 25.80
C VAL A 247 22.35 14.28 25.99
N LYS A 248 21.61 14.31 24.89
CA LYS A 248 20.14 14.36 24.91
C LYS A 248 19.58 12.94 24.79
N PHE A 249 18.64 12.60 25.65
CA PHE A 249 17.87 11.36 25.53
C PHE A 249 16.67 11.59 24.60
N GLU A 250 16.56 10.79 23.54
CA GLU A 250 15.48 10.89 22.56
C GLU A 250 15.12 9.51 22.00
N HIS A 251 13.87 9.31 21.59
CA HIS A 251 13.46 8.06 20.95
C HIS A 251 14.04 7.95 19.54
N ILE A 252 14.34 6.74 19.11
CA ILE A 252 14.92 6.49 17.78
C ILE A 252 13.96 6.96 16.68
N SER A 253 12.64 6.75 16.85
CA SER A 253 11.60 7.27 15.93
C SER A 253 11.51 8.79 15.84
N LYS A 254 12.25 9.56 16.65
CA LYS A 254 12.32 11.02 16.53
C LYS A 254 13.57 11.50 15.77
N THR A 255 14.43 10.58 15.37
CA THR A 255 15.67 10.85 14.61
C THR A 255 15.47 10.70 13.11
N ASP A 256 16.56 10.77 12.33
CA ASP A 256 16.57 10.50 10.88
C ASP A 256 16.03 9.11 10.52
N PHE A 257 15.96 8.20 11.49
CA PHE A 257 15.28 6.92 11.36
C PHE A 257 13.84 7.06 10.84
N ARG A 258 13.12 8.14 11.21
CA ARG A 258 11.73 8.39 10.80
C ARG A 258 11.60 8.97 9.39
N LYS A 259 12.70 9.40 8.75
CA LYS A 259 12.68 10.19 7.50
C LYS A 259 11.67 9.68 6.46
N HIS A 260 11.59 8.36 6.27
CA HIS A 260 10.74 7.73 5.24
C HIS A 260 9.36 7.30 5.74
N TYR A 261 9.11 7.34 7.04
CA TYR A 261 7.89 6.81 7.67
C TYR A 261 6.62 7.45 7.12
N GLU A 262 6.54 8.80 7.10
CA GLU A 262 5.32 9.49 6.66
C GLU A 262 4.96 9.18 5.20
N TYR A 263 5.99 9.02 4.35
CA TYR A 263 5.79 8.62 2.96
C TYR A 263 5.20 7.21 2.88
N PHE A 264 5.83 6.23 3.52
CA PHE A 264 5.34 4.84 3.46
C PHE A 264 3.99 4.68 4.15
N LYS A 265 3.77 5.32 5.31
CA LYS A 265 2.48 5.31 5.99
C LYS A 265 1.37 5.82 5.09
N LYS A 266 1.56 6.97 4.45
CA LYS A 266 0.57 7.54 3.51
C LYS A 266 0.31 6.62 2.31
N GLU A 267 1.33 5.92 1.84
CA GLU A 267 1.24 5.08 0.65
C GLU A 267 0.55 3.74 0.92
N PHE A 268 0.68 3.19 2.13
CA PHE A 268 0.17 1.87 2.48
C PHE A 268 -1.06 1.87 3.44
N ASN A 269 -1.35 2.98 4.14
CA ASN A 269 -2.54 3.14 5.00
C ASN A 269 -3.68 3.93 4.34
N LYS A 270 -3.82 3.90 3.00
CA LYS A 270 -5.04 4.43 2.36
C LYS A 270 -6.22 3.48 2.64
N PRO A 271 -7.36 3.99 3.15
CA PRO A 271 -8.55 3.19 3.48
C PRO A 271 -9.22 2.56 2.25
#